data_AF-A0A955S631-F1
#
_entry.id   AF-A0A955S631-F1
#
_cell.length_a   1.000
_cell.length_b   1.000
_cell.length_c   1.000
_cell.angle_alpha   90.00
_cell.angle_beta   90.00
_cell.angle_gamma   90.00
#
_symmetry.space_group_name_H-M   'P 1'
#
loop_
_entity.id
_entity.type
_entity.pdbx_description
1 polymer ?
#
loop_
_entity_poly.entity_id
_entity_poly.type
_entity_poly.pdbx_seq_one_letter_code
_entity_poly.pdbx_strand_id
1 'polypeptide(L)' 'ARNLGRKKSRFYVLRNTLIPSILVEVGFLTNPKEENLLSTPAYRQRIAIGLANSIVEHIHGM' A
#
# COMPACT_ATOMS: atom_id res chain seq x y z
N ALA A 1 1.59 12.59 0.67
CA ALA A 1 0.25 11.97 0.66
C ALA A 1 -0.33 12.08 2.06
N ARG A 2 -1.64 12.22 2.20
CA ARG A 2 -2.32 12.21 3.51
C ARG A 2 -2.39 10.77 4.02
N ASN A 3 -2.16 10.54 5.31
CA ASN A 3 -2.38 9.24 5.93
C ASN A 3 -3.89 9.06 6.23
N LEU A 4 -4.53 8.05 5.63
CA LEU A 4 -5.96 7.73 5.85
C LEU A 4 -6.19 6.64 6.91
N GLY A 5 -5.12 6.13 7.50
CA GLY A 5 -5.16 5.14 8.58
C GLY A 5 -5.46 3.72 8.10
N ARG A 6 -5.39 2.79 9.05
CA ARG A 6 -5.72 1.38 8.84
C ARG A 6 -7.23 1.19 8.91
N LYS A 7 -7.77 0.38 8.00
CA LYS A 7 -9.20 0.07 7.92
C LYS A 7 -9.41 -1.45 7.93
N LYS A 8 -10.50 -1.90 8.57
CA LYS A 8 -10.94 -3.30 8.50
C LYS A 8 -12.00 -3.42 7.40
N SER A 9 -11.86 -4.42 6.54
CA SER A 9 -12.80 -4.71 5.46
C SER A 9 -12.85 -6.22 5.19
N ARG A 10 -13.88 -6.68 4.49
CA ARG A 10 -14.11 -8.10 4.16
C ARG A 10 -13.70 -8.44 2.72
N PHE A 11 -12.63 -7.83 2.23
CA PHE A 11 -12.12 -8.12 0.89
C PHE A 11 -11.70 -9.59 0.77
N TYR A 12 -12.03 -10.23 -0.35
CA TYR A 12 -11.75 -11.64 -0.60
C TYR A 12 -10.26 -11.96 -0.40
N VAL A 13 -9.38 -11.11 -0.95
CA VAL A 13 -7.92 -11.26 -0.85
C VAL A 13 -7.37 -11.19 0.58
N LEU A 14 -8.11 -10.60 1.52
CA LEU A 14 -7.74 -10.51 2.93
C LEU A 14 -8.33 -11.62 3.78
N ARG A 15 -9.44 -12.21 3.33
CA ARG A 15 -10.18 -13.24 4.09
C ARG A 15 -9.89 -14.66 3.63
N ASN A 16 -9.54 -14.84 2.35
CA ASN A 16 -9.35 -16.13 1.73
C ASN A 16 -7.85 -16.42 1.50
N THR A 17 -7.08 -16.34 2.59
CA THR A 17 -5.64 -16.61 2.60
C THR A 17 -5.25 -17.25 3.93
N LEU A 18 -4.21 -18.08 3.92
CA LEU A 18 -3.71 -18.81 5.09
C LEU A 18 -2.59 -18.07 5.84
N ILE A 19 -2.12 -16.96 5.28
CA ILE A 19 -1.01 -16.16 5.83
C ILE A 19 -1.49 -14.74 6.17
N PRO A 20 -0.78 -13.99 7.04
CA PRO A 20 -1.06 -12.58 7.26
C PRO A 20 -1.12 -11.80 5.94
N SER A 21 -2.16 -10.99 5.77
CA SER A 21 -2.37 -10.22 4.53
C SER A 21 -2.90 -8.82 4.80
N ILE A 22 -2.47 -7.89 3.94
CA ILE A 22 -2.94 -6.50 3.91
C ILE A 22 -3.20 -6.09 2.46
N LEU A 23 -4.11 -5.14 2.26
CA LEU A 23 -4.35 -4.48 0.98
C LEU A 23 -4.00 -3.01 1.17
N VAL A 24 -3.15 -2.48 0.30
CA VAL A 24 -2.68 -1.10 0.38
C VAL A 24 -3.25 -0.30 -0.79
N GLU A 25 -4.05 0.71 -0.47
CA GLU A 25 -4.46 1.74 -1.42
C GLU A 25 -3.39 2.85 -1.40
N VAL A 26 -2.58 2.91 -2.46
CA VAL A 26 -1.41 3.83 -2.53
C VAL A 26 -1.76 5.25 -2.98
N GLY A 27 -3.00 5.46 -3.42
CA GLY A 27 -3.58 6.74 -3.84
C GLY A 27 -4.89 6.52 -4.61
N PHE A 28 -5.61 7.60 -4.87
CA PHE A 28 -6.90 7.60 -5.56
C PHE A 28 -6.75 8.19 -6.97
N LEU A 29 -7.05 7.38 -8.00
CA LEU A 29 -7.06 7.86 -9.39
C LEU A 29 -8.16 8.90 -9.65
N THR A 30 -9.22 8.92 -8.83
CA THR A 30 -10.28 9.93 -8.89
C THR A 30 -9.84 11.30 -8.37
N ASN A 31 -8.65 11.41 -7.78
CA ASN A 31 -8.03 12.67 -7.38
C ASN A 31 -6.94 13.03 -8.40
N PRO A 32 -7.14 14.06 -9.25
CA PRO A 32 -6.19 14.40 -10.31
C PRO A 32 -4.77 14.66 -9.83
N LYS A 33 -4.60 15.16 -8.59
CA LYS A 33 -3.27 15.37 -8.02
C LYS A 33 -2.56 14.06 -7.71
N GLU A 34 -3.29 13.07 -7.18
CA GLU A 34 -2.72 11.76 -6.86
C GLU A 34 -2.52 10.91 -8.11
N GLU A 35 -3.45 10.97 -9.06
CA GLU A 35 -3.30 10.39 -10.39
C GLU A 35 -2.02 10.87 -11.08
N ASN A 36 -1.80 12.19 -11.14
CA ASN A 36 -0.59 12.77 -11.72
C ASN A 36 0.69 12.31 -11.01
N LEU A 37 0.66 12.06 -9.70
CA LEU A 37 1.82 11.52 -9.01
C LEU A 37 2.01 10.03 -9.37
N LEU A 38 0.94 9.24 -9.34
CA LEU A 38 0.95 7.81 -9.67
C LEU A 38 1.37 7.52 -11.10
N SER A 39 1.16 8.46 -12.03
CA SER A 39 1.63 8.34 -13.41
C SER A 39 3.17 8.43 -13.52
N THR A 40 3.85 9.03 -12.54
CA THR A 40 5.32 9.17 -12.56
C THR A 40 6.05 7.90 -12.08
N PRO A 41 7.04 7.38 -12.82
CA PRO A 41 7.83 6.22 -12.39
C PRO A 41 8.55 6.43 -11.07
N ALA A 42 9.11 7.62 -10.83
CA ALA A 42 9.85 7.94 -9.61
C ALA A 42 8.97 7.86 -8.36
N TYR A 43 7.71 8.31 -8.44
CA TYR A 43 6.78 8.22 -7.32
C TYR A 43 6.39 6.77 -7.02
N ARG A 44 6.11 5.96 -8.05
CA ARG A 44 5.85 4.52 -7.90
C ARG A 44 7.05 3.79 -7.29
N GLN A 45 8.28 4.14 -7.71
CA GLN A 45 9.49 3.55 -7.15
C GLN A 45 9.65 3.85 -5.66
N ARG A 46 9.36 5.08 -5.23
CA ARG A 46 9.37 5.44 -3.81
C ARG A 46 8.35 4.65 -2.99
N ILE A 47 7.15 4.43 -3.52
CA ILE A 47 6.12 3.60 -2.88
C ILE A 47 6.62 2.15 -2.76
N ALA A 48 7.15 1.58 -3.83
CA ALA A 48 7.66 0.21 -3.86
C ALA A 48 8.77 -0.01 -2.82
N ILE A 49 9.71 0.93 -2.70
CA ILE A 49 10.78 0.87 -1.69
C ILE A 49 10.19 0.87 -0.27
N GLY A 50 9.21 1.74 0.00
CA GLY A 50 8.55 1.80 1.30
C GLY A 50 7.84 0.49 1.67
N LEU A 51 7.12 -0.10 0.71
CA LEU A 51 6.45 -1.39 0.90
C LEU A 51 7.45 -2.53 1.13
N ALA A 52 8.49 -2.61 0.32
CA ALA A 52 9.54 -3.64 0.47
C ALA A 52 10.20 -3.55 1.85
N ASN A 53 10.60 -2.34 2.27
CA ASN A 53 11.21 -2.13 3.58
C ASN A 53 10.27 -2.55 4.71
N SER A 54 8.97 -2.21 4.64
CA SER A 54 8.00 -2.60 5.67
C SER A 54 7.81 -4.12 5.79
N ILE A 55 7.90 -4.85 4.66
CA ILE A 55 7.81 -6.32 4.67
C ILE A 55 9.05 -6.90 5.34
N VAL A 56 10.23 -6.39 4.98
CA VAL A 56 11.50 -6.81 5.58
C VAL A 56 11.52 -6.54 7.09
N GLU A 57 11.06 -5.37 7.53
CA GLU A 57 10.95 -5.00 8.94
C GLU A 57 10.00 -5.96 9.69
N HIS A 58 8.80 -6.18 9.13
CA HIS A 58 7.80 -7.09 9.71
C HIS A 58 8.31 -8.52 9.88
N ILE A 59 9.05 -9.05 8.90
CA ILE A 59 9.58 -10.42 8.95
C ILE A 59 10.69 -10.54 10.01
N HIS A 60 11.52 -9.51 10.18
CA HIS A 60 12.58 -9.52 11.18
C HIS A 60 12.10 -9.20 12.61
N GLY A 61 10.81 -8.92 12.80
CA GLY A 61 10.23 -8.67 14.12
C GLY A 61 10.63 -7.33 14.74
N MET A 62 11.09 -6.38 13.93
CA MET A 62 11.32 -4.99 14.34
C MET A 62 10.03 -4.17 14.22
#